data_AF-A0A7Y9BM13-F1
#
_entry.id   AF-A0A7Y9BM13-F1
#
_cell.length_a   1.000
_cell.length_b   1.000
_cell.length_c   1.000
_cell.angle_alpha   90.00
_cell.angle_beta   90.00
_cell.angle_gamma   90.00
#
_symmetry.space_group_name_H-M   'P 1'
#
loop_
_entity.id
_entity.type
_entity.pdbx_description
1 polymer ?
#
loop_
_entity_poly.entity_id
_entity_poly.type
_entity_poly.pdbx_seq_one_letter_code
_entity_poly.pdbx_strand_id
1 'polypeptide(L)'
;MNVIEFLADLQAQHDEATARAGELRGQIEHLTATLAETEARLADLATTRSSRRPHRQEPNPIRPRRTPPTRPSCTPSTSTATLVNRGGPSAGSVWDRYGRDNGKSVESCIASTGSSTGAVDSGVLSHLLVVATLKERAPDSHFLPGVDVGFADGDTKEVDIFGVYEAKVSAAEFAKESQIRRDVELSHRLKADVHVMAAIDVIPEPLLEEAREHCRMAGLELLVLHEPEPRHGRNKAGDESRSSPRNGCHPGAGHQATSPRDASGCRTQAEPAPSAW
;
A
#
# COMPACT_ATOMS: atom_id res chain seq x y z
N MET A 1 -29.87 34.35 -20.06
CA MET A 1 -28.45 34.70 -20.08
C MET A 1 -28.11 35.26 -21.44
N ASN A 2 -27.52 36.44 -21.47
CA ASN A 2 -27.01 37.13 -22.65
C ASN A 2 -25.60 36.63 -22.97
N VAL A 3 -25.18 36.66 -24.23
CA VAL A 3 -23.80 36.36 -24.63
C VAL A 3 -22.81 37.31 -23.94
N ILE A 4 -23.21 38.57 -23.69
CA ILE A 4 -22.39 39.56 -22.97
C ILE A 4 -22.19 39.15 -21.50
N GLU A 5 -23.21 38.60 -20.83
CA GLU A 5 -23.10 38.10 -19.45
C GLU A 5 -22.14 36.91 -19.38
N PHE A 6 -22.33 35.94 -20.27
CA PHE A 6 -21.47 34.74 -20.35
C PHE A 6 -19.99 35.08 -20.62
N LEU A 7 -19.71 36.06 -21.49
CA LEU A 7 -18.33 36.50 -21.75
C LEU A 7 -17.72 37.25 -20.55
N ALA A 8 -18.51 37.99 -19.79
CA ALA A 8 -18.04 38.66 -18.56
C ALA A 8 -17.74 37.64 -17.45
N ASP A 9 -18.60 36.64 -17.25
CA ASP A 9 -18.39 35.56 -16.29
C ASP A 9 -17.14 34.73 -16.64
N LEU A 10 -16.94 34.42 -17.93
CA LEU A 10 -15.78 33.66 -18.40
C LEU A 10 -14.47 34.45 -18.27
N GLN A 11 -14.49 35.78 -18.47
CA GLN A 11 -13.34 36.64 -18.19
C GLN A 11 -13.02 36.66 -16.69
N ALA A 12 -14.03 36.79 -15.82
CA ALA A 12 -13.82 36.77 -14.37
C ALA A 12 -13.21 35.44 -13.88
N GLN A 13 -13.66 34.30 -14.44
CA GLN A 13 -13.08 32.98 -14.15
C GLN A 13 -11.63 32.85 -14.64
N HIS A 14 -11.30 33.40 -15.82
CA HIS A 14 -9.93 33.44 -16.33
C HIS A 14 -9.01 34.24 -15.41
N ASP A 15 -9.46 35.40 -14.93
CA ASP A 15 -8.66 36.30 -14.10
C ASP A 15 -8.50 35.74 -12.68
N GLU A 16 -9.51 35.06 -12.12
CA GLU A 16 -9.39 34.30 -10.88
C GLU A 16 -8.40 33.13 -11.01
N ALA A 17 -8.48 32.36 -12.09
CA ALA A 17 -7.54 31.27 -12.37
C ALA A 17 -6.09 31.78 -12.51
N THR A 18 -5.91 32.94 -13.15
CA THR A 18 -4.62 33.62 -13.29
C THR A 18 -4.08 34.05 -11.92
N ALA A 19 -4.92 34.63 -11.06
CA ALA A 19 -4.52 35.02 -9.70
C ALA A 19 -4.12 33.80 -8.84
N ARG A 20 -4.91 32.73 -8.84
CA ARG A 20 -4.61 31.46 -8.15
C ARG A 20 -3.30 30.83 -8.65
N ALA A 21 -3.03 30.87 -9.97
CA ALA A 21 -1.78 30.39 -10.54
C ALA A 21 -0.56 31.23 -10.12
N GLY A 22 -0.74 32.54 -9.89
CA GLY A 22 0.28 33.41 -9.31
C GLY A 22 0.58 33.06 -7.84
N GLU A 23 -0.45 32.83 -7.04
CA GLU A 23 -0.30 32.43 -5.63
C GLU A 23 0.46 31.09 -5.50
N LEU A 24 0.07 30.08 -6.28
CA LEU A 24 0.72 28.76 -6.26
C LEU A 24 2.20 28.83 -6.65
N ARG A 25 2.60 29.72 -7.56
CA ARG A 25 4.03 29.96 -7.88
C ARG A 25 4.77 30.53 -6.68
N GLY A 26 4.21 31.54 -6.01
CA GLY A 26 4.81 32.10 -4.78
C GLY A 26 4.94 31.08 -3.65
N GLN A 27 3.96 30.17 -3.51
CA GLN A 27 4.05 29.06 -2.55
C GLN A 27 5.18 28.07 -2.91
N ILE A 28 5.32 27.70 -4.19
CA ILE A 28 6.42 26.84 -4.67
C ILE A 28 7.78 27.50 -4.42
N GLU A 29 7.95 28.78 -4.80
CA GLU A 29 9.18 29.54 -4.58
C GLU A 29 9.56 29.61 -3.09
N HIS A 30 8.59 29.84 -2.21
CA HIS A 30 8.81 29.84 -0.76
C HIS A 30 9.22 28.46 -0.21
N LEU A 31 8.60 27.38 -0.69
CA LEU A 31 8.96 26.01 -0.29
C LEU A 31 10.36 25.62 -0.80
N THR A 32 10.72 25.99 -2.03
CA THR A 32 12.07 25.76 -2.59
C THR A 32 13.14 26.52 -1.80
N ALA A 33 12.89 27.78 -1.44
CA ALA A 33 13.82 28.56 -0.59
C ALA A 33 13.97 27.92 0.80
N THR A 34 12.86 27.47 1.40
CA THR A 34 12.86 26.78 2.71
C THR A 34 13.65 25.47 2.67
N LEU A 35 13.47 24.67 1.61
CA LEU A 35 14.20 23.41 1.42
C LEU A 35 15.71 23.66 1.35
N ALA A 36 16.16 24.60 0.50
CA ALA A 36 17.56 24.97 0.35
C ALA A 36 18.19 25.46 1.68
N GLU A 37 17.43 26.17 2.52
CA GLU A 37 17.91 26.54 3.86
C GLU A 37 18.09 25.30 4.77
N THR A 38 17.17 24.34 4.73
CA THR A 38 17.32 23.09 5.50
C THR A 38 18.47 22.22 5.03
N GLU A 39 18.74 22.16 3.72
CA GLU A 39 19.88 21.45 3.14
C GLU A 39 21.21 22.06 3.59
N ALA A 40 21.33 23.40 3.57
CA ALA A 40 22.50 24.11 4.08
C ALA A 40 22.73 23.83 5.58
N ARG A 41 21.68 23.91 6.40
CA ARG A 41 21.74 23.58 7.84
C ARG A 41 22.17 22.12 8.09
N LEU A 42 21.77 21.18 7.24
CA LEU A 42 22.22 19.77 7.32
C LEU A 42 23.70 19.60 6.94
N ALA A 43 24.19 20.32 5.94
CA ALA A 43 25.60 20.32 5.55
C ALA A 43 26.53 20.89 6.66
N ASP A 44 26.10 21.96 7.33
CA ASP A 44 26.81 22.52 8.50
C ASP A 44 26.87 21.53 9.68
N LEU A 45 25.76 20.84 9.96
CA LEU A 45 25.70 19.81 11.00
C LEU A 45 26.58 18.60 10.68
N ALA A 46 26.62 18.16 9.41
CA ALA A 46 27.50 17.09 8.96
C ALA A 46 28.99 17.46 9.12
N THR A 47 29.36 18.68 8.72
CA THR A 47 30.71 19.24 8.86
C THR A 47 31.11 19.35 10.34
N THR A 48 30.22 19.87 11.18
CA THR A 48 30.40 19.96 12.65
C THR A 48 30.55 18.59 13.30
N ARG A 49 29.85 17.56 12.82
CA ARG A 49 29.98 16.18 13.31
C ARG A 49 31.32 15.55 12.92
N SER A 50 31.87 15.90 11.75
CA SER A 50 33.18 15.42 11.27
C SER A 50 34.32 15.94 12.13
N SER A 51 34.34 17.25 12.43
CA SER A 51 35.37 17.87 13.29
C SER A 51 35.33 17.35 14.74
N ARG A 52 34.15 16.95 15.23
CA ARG A 52 33.93 16.41 16.58
C ARG A 52 34.22 14.90 16.70
N ARG A 53 35.02 14.29 15.82
CA ARG A 53 35.46 12.90 15.99
C ARG A 53 36.17 12.73 17.35
N PRO A 54 35.67 11.89 18.28
CA PRO A 54 36.24 11.80 19.62
C PRO A 54 37.66 11.25 19.57
N HIS A 55 38.52 11.80 20.43
CA HIS A 55 39.90 11.35 20.58
C HIS A 55 39.91 9.84 20.91
N ARG A 56 40.68 9.08 20.13
CA ARG A 56 40.67 7.61 20.11
C ARG A 56 41.08 7.06 21.48
N GLN A 57 40.12 6.66 22.30
CA GLN A 57 40.40 5.90 23.52
C GLN A 57 41.15 4.62 23.16
N GLU A 58 42.14 4.28 23.98
CA GLU A 58 43.00 3.12 23.76
C GLU A 58 42.22 1.80 23.85
N PRO A 59 42.64 0.75 23.10
CA PRO A 59 41.96 -0.53 23.11
C PRO A 59 42.11 -1.23 24.47
N ASN A 60 41.02 -1.21 25.25
CA ASN A 60 40.90 -1.93 26.52
C ASN A 60 41.11 -3.45 26.30
N PRO A 61 42.04 -4.12 27.01
CA PRO A 61 42.47 -5.48 26.68
C PRO A 61 41.36 -6.54 26.78
N ILE A 62 41.50 -7.55 25.91
CA ILE A 62 40.49 -8.57 25.60
C ILE A 62 40.15 -9.44 26.81
N ARG A 63 38.86 -9.54 27.17
CA ARG A 63 38.37 -10.61 28.06
C ARG A 63 38.09 -11.92 27.27
N PRO A 64 38.42 -13.10 27.81
CA PRO A 64 38.24 -14.37 27.12
C PRO A 64 36.76 -14.76 26.97
N ARG A 65 36.43 -15.46 25.87
CA ARG A 65 35.11 -16.03 25.60
C ARG A 65 34.69 -17.03 26.69
N ARG A 66 33.41 -16.98 27.09
CA ARG A 66 32.70 -18.14 27.67
C ARG A 66 31.96 -18.91 26.58
N THR A 67 31.86 -20.22 26.74
CA THR A 67 31.09 -21.11 25.86
C THR A 67 29.60 -21.09 26.22
N PRO A 68 28.68 -21.21 25.24
CA PRO A 68 27.24 -21.35 25.49
C PRO A 68 26.85 -22.83 25.77
N PRO A 69 25.81 -23.09 26.58
CA PRO A 69 25.28 -24.42 26.83
C PRO A 69 24.35 -24.94 25.71
N THR A 70 24.20 -26.26 25.64
CA THR A 70 23.42 -27.00 24.63
C THR A 70 21.90 -26.80 24.77
N ARG A 71 21.16 -26.76 23.65
CA ARG A 71 19.68 -26.74 23.62
C ARG A 71 19.06 -28.15 23.67
N PRO A 72 17.88 -28.33 24.30
CA PRO A 72 17.07 -29.56 24.23
C PRO A 72 16.19 -29.62 22.97
N SER A 73 15.47 -30.74 22.81
CA SER A 73 14.78 -31.23 21.60
C SER A 73 13.44 -30.56 21.25
N CYS A 74 13.07 -30.65 19.96
CA CYS A 74 11.85 -30.08 19.38
C CYS A 74 10.56 -30.81 19.75
N THR A 75 9.47 -30.05 19.90
CA THR A 75 8.06 -30.47 19.78
C THR A 75 7.54 -30.11 18.37
N PRO A 76 6.40 -30.67 17.90
CA PRO A 76 5.83 -30.31 16.60
C PRO A 76 5.51 -28.81 16.52
N SER A 77 6.14 -28.13 15.56
CA SER A 77 6.13 -26.68 15.42
C SER A 77 5.01 -26.17 14.51
N THR A 78 4.13 -25.33 15.03
CA THR A 78 3.30 -24.43 14.21
C THR A 78 4.20 -23.56 13.34
N SER A 79 3.87 -23.41 12.04
CA SER A 79 4.66 -22.62 11.10
C SER A 79 4.57 -21.11 11.38
N THR A 80 5.45 -20.62 12.26
CA THR A 80 5.57 -19.20 12.60
C THR A 80 6.63 -18.53 11.73
N ALA A 81 6.22 -17.54 10.92
CA ALA A 81 7.17 -16.64 10.26
C ALA A 81 7.77 -15.68 11.29
N THR A 82 9.10 -15.47 11.24
CA THR A 82 9.84 -14.61 12.16
C THR A 82 10.37 -13.40 11.40
N LEU A 83 10.18 -12.18 11.89
CA LEU A 83 10.78 -10.99 11.27
C LEU A 83 12.29 -10.95 11.55
N VAL A 84 13.12 -10.82 10.50
CA VAL A 84 14.58 -11.01 10.58
C VAL A 84 15.31 -9.69 10.33
N ASN A 85 16.08 -9.25 11.32
CA ASN A 85 16.90 -8.04 11.23
C ASN A 85 18.26 -8.34 10.55
N ARG A 86 18.47 -7.86 9.32
CA ARG A 86 19.75 -7.94 8.57
C ARG A 86 20.96 -7.35 9.33
N GLY A 87 20.76 -6.43 10.26
CA GLY A 87 21.82 -5.84 11.10
C GLY A 87 22.27 -6.70 12.28
N GLY A 88 21.60 -7.83 12.54
CA GLY A 88 21.76 -8.61 13.77
C GLY A 88 21.18 -7.92 15.02
N PRO A 89 21.10 -8.63 16.16
CA PRO A 89 20.51 -8.08 17.38
C PRO A 89 21.45 -7.05 18.04
N SER A 90 21.28 -5.78 17.68
CA SER A 90 21.82 -4.66 18.45
C SER A 90 21.13 -4.60 19.83
N ALA A 91 21.89 -4.19 20.84
CA ALA A 91 21.40 -4.03 22.21
C ALA A 91 20.45 -2.82 22.30
N GLY A 92 19.17 -3.06 22.02
CA GLY A 92 18.13 -2.02 21.92
C GLY A 92 16.93 -2.40 21.04
N SER A 93 16.95 -3.55 20.35
CA SER A 93 15.79 -4.05 19.60
C SER A 93 14.58 -4.33 20.51
N VAL A 94 13.47 -3.64 20.26
CA VAL A 94 12.17 -3.88 20.90
C VAL A 94 11.44 -4.98 20.12
N TRP A 95 10.85 -5.92 20.87
CA TRP A 95 10.07 -7.04 20.34
C TRP A 95 8.60 -6.82 20.68
N ASP A 96 7.76 -6.60 19.66
CA ASP A 96 6.31 -6.51 19.82
C ASP A 96 5.67 -7.84 19.41
N ARG A 97 4.88 -8.43 20.31
CA ARG A 97 4.17 -9.69 20.08
C ARG A 97 2.72 -9.40 19.72
N TYR A 98 2.40 -9.46 18.43
CA TYR A 98 1.03 -9.36 17.95
C TYR A 98 0.33 -10.72 18.08
N GLY A 99 -0.48 -10.87 19.14
CA GLY A 99 -1.34 -12.03 19.36
C GLY A 99 -2.79 -11.75 18.93
N ARG A 100 -3.45 -12.75 18.34
CA ARG A 100 -4.91 -12.80 18.15
C ARG A 100 -5.52 -13.93 18.97
N ASP A 101 -6.80 -13.80 19.30
CA ASP A 101 -7.60 -14.83 19.98
C ASP A 101 -7.76 -16.13 19.18
N ASN A 102 -7.43 -16.12 17.87
CA ASN A 102 -7.42 -17.31 17.01
C ASN A 102 -6.17 -18.20 17.18
N GLY A 103 -5.35 -17.97 18.22
CA GLY A 103 -4.17 -18.76 18.55
C GLY A 103 -2.96 -18.54 17.62
N LYS A 104 -3.07 -17.66 16.62
CA LYS A 104 -1.93 -17.24 15.78
C LYS A 104 -1.26 -16.03 16.43
N SER A 105 -0.01 -16.18 16.86
CA SER A 105 0.86 -15.05 17.23
C SER A 105 1.91 -14.80 16.15
N VAL A 106 2.23 -13.53 15.93
CA VAL A 106 3.39 -13.08 15.13
C VAL A 106 4.28 -12.26 16.05
N GLU A 107 5.54 -12.66 16.17
CA GLU A 107 6.55 -11.86 16.88
C GLU A 107 7.25 -10.95 15.87
N SER A 108 7.15 -9.64 16.08
CA SER A 108 7.81 -8.63 15.27
C SER A 108 8.99 -8.00 16.01
N CYS A 109 10.05 -7.75 15.26
CA CYS A 109 11.23 -7.03 15.73
C CYS A 109 11.39 -5.79 14.86
N ILE A 110 10.87 -4.65 15.30
CA ILE A 110 10.90 -3.40 14.54
C ILE A 110 12.28 -2.77 14.70
N ALA A 111 13.22 -3.20 13.87
CA ALA A 111 14.54 -2.62 13.77
C ALA A 111 14.49 -1.35 12.89
N SER A 112 14.62 -0.18 13.51
CA SER A 112 14.87 1.07 12.75
C SER A 112 16.28 1.00 12.12
N THR A 113 16.32 0.58 10.86
CA THR A 113 17.53 0.48 10.05
C THR A 113 17.99 1.87 9.61
N GLY A 114 18.72 2.55 10.50
CA GLY A 114 19.26 3.91 10.30
C GLY A 114 20.37 4.04 9.24
N SER A 115 20.19 3.42 8.08
CA SER A 115 21.10 3.40 6.92
C SER A 115 20.39 3.70 5.59
N SER A 116 19.18 4.26 5.62
CA SER A 116 18.35 4.60 4.45
C SER A 116 18.82 5.85 3.67
N THR A 117 20.11 6.17 3.67
CA THR A 117 20.69 7.35 2.99
C THR A 117 20.93 7.12 1.48
N GLY A 118 20.09 6.30 0.85
CA GLY A 118 20.19 5.93 -0.58
C GLY A 118 18.93 5.22 -1.11
N ALA A 119 17.79 5.37 -0.42
CA ALA A 119 16.54 4.63 -0.69
C ALA A 119 15.43 5.51 -1.30
N VAL A 120 15.78 6.65 -1.89
CA VAL A 120 14.80 7.61 -2.45
C VAL A 120 14.22 7.11 -3.78
N ASP A 121 15.02 6.39 -4.57
CA ASP A 121 14.64 5.88 -5.90
C ASP A 121 14.00 4.46 -5.86
N SER A 122 13.52 4.01 -4.70
CA SER A 122 13.31 2.58 -4.41
C SER A 122 11.86 2.16 -4.09
N GLY A 123 10.84 2.86 -4.60
CA GLY A 123 9.42 2.52 -4.33
C GLY A 123 8.92 2.87 -2.91
N VAL A 124 9.76 3.48 -2.07
CA VAL A 124 9.36 3.85 -0.69
C VAL A 124 8.13 4.77 -0.66
N LEU A 125 7.96 5.64 -1.66
CA LEU A 125 6.80 6.54 -1.76
C LEU A 125 5.49 5.81 -2.07
N SER A 126 5.46 4.86 -3.02
CA SER A 126 4.25 4.08 -3.33
C SER A 126 3.83 3.25 -2.11
N HIS A 127 4.77 2.63 -1.41
CA HIS A 127 4.48 1.86 -0.19
C HIS A 127 3.88 2.76 0.91
N LEU A 128 4.39 3.98 1.10
CA LEU A 128 3.86 4.95 2.07
C LEU A 128 2.47 5.47 1.70
N LEU A 129 2.20 5.74 0.41
CA LEU A 129 0.87 6.15 -0.06
C LEU A 129 -0.18 5.06 0.21
N VAL A 130 0.16 3.79 -0.05
CA VAL A 130 -0.72 2.65 0.19
C VAL A 130 -0.98 2.44 1.69
N VAL A 131 0.05 2.59 2.55
CA VAL A 131 -0.12 2.57 4.02
C VAL A 131 -1.04 3.70 4.50
N ALA A 132 -0.95 4.90 3.90
CA ALA A 132 -1.85 6.00 4.21
C ALA A 132 -3.30 5.71 3.80
N THR A 133 -3.52 5.22 2.57
CA THR A 133 -4.85 4.82 2.07
C THR A 133 -5.49 3.72 2.93
N LEU A 134 -4.71 2.71 3.34
CA LEU A 134 -5.19 1.65 4.22
C LEU A 134 -5.56 2.18 5.63
N LYS A 135 -4.79 3.13 6.17
CA LYS A 135 -5.11 3.78 7.45
C LYS A 135 -6.31 4.73 7.39
N GLU A 136 -6.59 5.37 6.26
CA GLU A 136 -7.83 6.14 6.07
C GLU A 136 -9.07 5.21 6.08
N ARG A 137 -8.94 3.99 5.56
CA ARG A 137 -10.00 2.96 5.58
C ARG A 137 -10.18 2.29 6.94
N ALA A 138 -9.09 1.98 7.64
CA ALA A 138 -9.11 1.37 8.98
C ALA A 138 -8.09 2.08 9.92
N PRO A 139 -8.52 3.06 10.74
CA PRO A 139 -7.61 3.83 11.60
C PRO A 139 -6.79 2.99 12.59
N ASP A 140 -7.39 1.91 13.12
CA ASP A 140 -6.77 0.99 14.09
C ASP A 140 -5.82 -0.05 13.45
N SER A 141 -5.52 0.08 12.15
CA SER A 141 -4.61 -0.82 11.43
C SER A 141 -3.13 -0.48 11.64
N HIS A 142 -2.29 -1.51 11.59
CA HIS A 142 -0.84 -1.41 11.82
C HIS A 142 -0.08 -2.02 10.64
N PHE A 143 0.77 -1.23 9.98
CA PHE A 143 1.56 -1.63 8.81
C PHE A 143 3.04 -1.29 8.97
N LEU A 144 3.88 -2.12 8.37
CA LEU A 144 5.32 -1.97 8.24
C LEU A 144 5.66 -2.06 6.74
N PRO A 145 6.05 -0.96 6.08
CA PRO A 145 6.50 -1.00 4.69
C PRO A 145 7.95 -1.50 4.59
N GLY A 146 8.29 -2.21 3.51
CA GLY A 146 9.64 -2.65 3.15
C GLY A 146 10.34 -3.49 4.21
N VAL A 147 9.84 -4.70 4.49
CA VAL A 147 10.29 -5.50 5.64
C VAL A 147 10.78 -6.91 5.29
N ASP A 148 11.95 -7.30 5.84
CA ASP A 148 12.52 -8.65 5.73
C ASP A 148 11.78 -9.67 6.63
N VAL A 149 11.03 -10.58 6.03
CA VAL A 149 10.41 -11.73 6.68
C VAL A 149 11.27 -12.99 6.51
N GLY A 150 11.54 -13.69 7.61
CA GLY A 150 12.26 -14.95 7.65
C GLY A 150 11.33 -16.16 7.87
N PHE A 151 11.64 -17.25 7.19
CA PHE A 151 10.90 -18.50 7.26
C PHE A 151 11.70 -19.59 8.00
N ALA A 152 11.01 -20.64 8.48
CA ALA A 152 11.60 -21.69 9.31
C ALA A 152 12.60 -22.59 8.57
N ASP A 153 12.64 -22.53 7.24
CA ASP A 153 13.61 -23.17 6.35
C ASP A 153 14.89 -22.33 6.16
N GLY A 154 14.97 -21.15 6.77
CA GLY A 154 16.10 -20.22 6.66
C GLY A 154 16.00 -19.25 5.47
N ASP A 155 14.97 -19.36 4.63
CA ASP A 155 14.72 -18.39 3.57
C ASP A 155 14.33 -17.02 4.15
N THR A 156 14.74 -15.95 3.47
CA THR A 156 14.38 -14.57 3.79
C THR A 156 13.84 -13.89 2.53
N LYS A 157 12.75 -13.12 2.69
CA LYS A 157 12.09 -12.38 1.62
C LYS A 157 11.79 -10.97 2.10
N GLU A 158 11.88 -10.01 1.19
CA GLU A 158 11.36 -8.66 1.41
C GLU A 158 9.86 -8.66 1.11
N VAL A 159 9.09 -7.83 1.85
CA VAL A 159 7.65 -7.66 1.67
C VAL A 159 7.36 -6.16 1.65
N ASP A 160 6.73 -5.68 0.58
CA ASP A 160 6.54 -4.25 0.32
C ASP A 160 5.68 -3.57 1.40
N ILE A 161 4.62 -4.24 1.87
CA ILE A 161 3.87 -3.87 3.07
C ILE A 161 3.42 -5.12 3.82
N PHE A 162 3.70 -5.19 5.12
CA PHE A 162 3.23 -6.24 6.02
C PHE A 162 2.38 -5.64 7.15
N GLY A 163 1.23 -6.20 7.50
CA GLY A 163 0.45 -5.63 8.59
C GLY A 163 -0.81 -6.37 9.05
N VAL A 164 -1.46 -5.76 10.05
CA VAL A 164 -2.74 -6.17 10.61
C VAL A 164 -3.82 -5.19 10.17
N TYR A 165 -4.78 -5.70 9.42
CA TYR A 165 -5.95 -5.02 8.88
C TYR A 165 -7.01 -6.12 8.73
N GLU A 166 -7.94 -6.19 9.68
CA GLU A 166 -9.06 -7.14 9.76
C GLU A 166 -8.82 -8.61 10.17
N ALA A 167 -8.35 -9.66 9.46
CA ALA A 167 -7.37 -9.88 8.39
C ALA A 167 -5.88 -9.50 8.64
N LYS A 168 -4.98 -10.16 7.91
CA LYS A 168 -3.54 -9.91 7.78
C LYS A 168 -3.22 -9.60 6.33
N VAL A 169 -2.41 -8.56 6.09
CA VAL A 169 -2.08 -8.01 4.77
C VAL A 169 -0.63 -8.29 4.37
N SER A 170 -0.45 -8.57 3.08
CA SER A 170 0.81 -8.48 2.34
C SER A 170 0.56 -7.72 1.04
N ALA A 171 1.37 -6.72 0.69
CA ALA A 171 1.29 -5.99 -0.57
C ALA A 171 2.46 -6.27 -1.52
N ALA A 172 2.32 -5.92 -2.80
CA ALA A 172 3.43 -5.79 -3.75
C ALA A 172 3.15 -4.77 -4.87
N GLU A 173 4.21 -4.21 -5.48
CA GLU A 173 4.14 -3.33 -6.67
C GLU A 173 4.36 -4.12 -7.98
N PHE A 174 3.38 -4.06 -8.90
CA PHE A 174 3.30 -4.97 -10.04
C PHE A 174 3.64 -4.34 -11.39
N ALA A 175 4.68 -4.87 -12.06
CA ALA A 175 4.98 -4.58 -13.46
C ALA A 175 4.77 -5.78 -14.40
N LYS A 176 4.64 -7.02 -13.88
CA LYS A 176 4.65 -8.28 -14.66
C LYS A 176 3.82 -9.40 -14.00
N GLU A 177 3.16 -10.22 -14.82
CA GLU A 177 2.51 -11.50 -14.45
C GLU A 177 3.35 -12.37 -13.50
N SER A 178 4.65 -12.52 -13.79
CA SER A 178 5.56 -13.36 -13.01
C SER A 178 5.91 -12.82 -11.61
N GLN A 179 5.47 -11.60 -11.27
CA GLN A 179 5.45 -11.08 -9.90
C GLN A 179 4.17 -11.50 -9.17
N ILE A 180 2.99 -11.29 -9.77
CA ILE A 180 1.67 -11.63 -9.20
C ILE A 180 1.67 -13.02 -8.55
N ARG A 181 2.10 -14.04 -9.29
CA ARG A 181 2.17 -15.43 -8.78
C ARG A 181 3.10 -15.59 -7.57
N ARG A 182 4.27 -14.95 -7.60
CA ARG A 182 5.27 -15.01 -6.52
C ARG A 182 4.76 -14.33 -5.25
N ASP A 183 4.11 -13.19 -5.41
CA ASP A 183 3.77 -12.31 -4.29
C ASP A 183 2.46 -12.79 -3.63
N VAL A 184 1.57 -13.42 -4.39
CA VAL A 184 0.47 -14.25 -3.89
C VAL A 184 0.98 -15.51 -3.18
N GLU A 185 1.96 -16.23 -3.74
CA GLU A 185 2.57 -17.39 -3.06
C GLU A 185 3.23 -16.98 -1.73
N LEU A 186 3.95 -15.85 -1.71
CA LEU A 186 4.54 -15.26 -0.51
C LEU A 186 3.46 -14.91 0.53
N SER A 187 2.35 -14.30 0.09
CA SER A 187 1.20 -13.99 0.95
C SER A 187 0.57 -15.24 1.56
N HIS A 188 0.39 -16.30 0.76
CA HIS A 188 -0.11 -17.60 1.22
C HIS A 188 0.87 -18.29 2.17
N ARG A 189 2.18 -18.23 1.91
CA ARG A 189 3.24 -18.78 2.77
C ARG A 189 3.29 -18.06 4.12
N LEU A 190 3.09 -16.73 4.12
CA LEU A 190 2.94 -15.90 5.31
C LEU A 190 1.63 -16.13 6.07
N LYS A 191 0.67 -16.86 5.52
CA LYS A 191 -0.70 -17.01 6.05
C LYS A 191 -1.35 -15.65 6.29
N ALA A 192 -1.23 -14.77 5.29
CA ALA A 192 -2.11 -13.62 5.13
C ALA A 192 -3.56 -14.10 4.97
N ASP A 193 -4.50 -13.20 5.20
CA ASP A 193 -5.92 -13.41 4.89
C ASP A 193 -6.31 -12.55 3.66
N VAL A 194 -5.67 -11.39 3.50
CA VAL A 194 -5.82 -10.45 2.37
C VAL A 194 -4.47 -10.24 1.66
N HIS A 195 -4.47 -10.32 0.34
CA HIS A 195 -3.41 -9.82 -0.53
C HIS A 195 -3.79 -8.42 -1.04
N VAL A 196 -2.90 -7.43 -0.87
CA VAL A 196 -3.10 -6.07 -1.37
C VAL A 196 -2.38 -5.90 -2.69
N MET A 197 -3.13 -5.53 -3.73
CA MET A 197 -2.58 -5.21 -5.04
C MET A 197 -2.71 -3.70 -5.28
N ALA A 198 -1.60 -2.99 -5.38
CA ALA A 198 -1.60 -1.54 -5.42
C ALA A 198 -0.74 -0.95 -6.54
N ALA A 199 -1.17 0.21 -7.05
CA ALA A 199 -0.43 1.00 -8.02
C ALA A 199 -0.85 2.48 -7.92
N ILE A 200 0.03 3.38 -8.35
CA ILE A 200 -0.28 4.81 -8.51
C ILE A 200 -1.17 5.00 -9.75
N ASP A 201 -0.83 4.33 -10.86
CA ASP A 201 -1.60 4.33 -12.10
C ASP A 201 -2.71 3.25 -12.12
N VAL A 202 -3.57 3.30 -13.14
CA VAL A 202 -4.61 2.29 -13.39
C VAL A 202 -3.98 0.93 -13.72
N ILE A 203 -4.31 -0.09 -12.92
CA ILE A 203 -3.86 -1.47 -13.15
C ILE A 203 -4.65 -2.06 -14.34
N PRO A 204 -4.01 -2.60 -15.39
CA PRO A 204 -4.70 -3.24 -16.50
C PRO A 204 -5.57 -4.43 -16.06
N GLU A 205 -6.83 -4.47 -16.52
CA GLU A 205 -7.78 -5.53 -16.16
C GLU A 205 -7.26 -6.98 -16.36
N PRO A 206 -6.45 -7.32 -17.39
CA PRO A 206 -5.88 -8.66 -17.51
C PRO A 206 -4.99 -9.07 -16.32
N LEU A 207 -4.26 -8.12 -15.71
CA LEU A 207 -3.46 -8.37 -14.51
C LEU A 207 -4.34 -8.47 -13.25
N LEU A 208 -5.46 -7.73 -13.21
CA LEU A 208 -6.44 -7.87 -12.13
C LEU A 208 -7.13 -9.24 -12.16
N GLU A 209 -7.52 -9.74 -13.33
CA GLU A 209 -8.08 -11.10 -13.48
C GLU A 209 -7.04 -12.19 -13.12
N GLU A 210 -5.78 -12.05 -13.53
CA GLU A 210 -4.72 -12.99 -13.13
C GLU A 210 -4.52 -13.00 -11.60
N ALA A 211 -4.50 -11.82 -10.97
CA ALA A 211 -4.40 -11.69 -9.51
C ALA A 211 -5.63 -12.25 -8.79
N ARG A 212 -6.85 -12.07 -9.33
CA ARG A 212 -8.10 -12.64 -8.81
C ARG A 212 -8.07 -14.18 -8.86
N GLU A 213 -7.61 -14.77 -9.96
CA GLU A 213 -7.43 -16.23 -10.09
C GLU A 213 -6.39 -16.76 -9.11
N HIS A 214 -5.19 -16.16 -9.04
CA HIS A 214 -4.15 -16.61 -8.11
C HIS A 214 -4.56 -16.45 -6.64
N CYS A 215 -5.18 -15.35 -6.24
CA CYS A 215 -5.67 -15.17 -4.86
C CYS A 215 -6.77 -16.19 -4.53
N ARG A 216 -7.72 -16.44 -5.45
CA ARG A 216 -8.77 -17.45 -5.30
C ARG A 216 -8.20 -18.87 -5.14
N MET A 217 -7.20 -19.25 -5.93
CA MET A 217 -6.49 -20.53 -5.76
C MET A 217 -5.72 -20.61 -4.44
N ALA A 218 -5.15 -19.49 -3.98
CA ALA A 218 -4.42 -19.40 -2.72
C ALA A 218 -5.31 -19.34 -1.46
N GLY A 219 -6.62 -19.14 -1.61
CA GLY A 219 -7.55 -18.92 -0.49
C GLY A 219 -7.38 -17.55 0.18
N LEU A 220 -7.00 -16.53 -0.59
CA LEU A 220 -6.80 -15.14 -0.16
C LEU A 220 -7.87 -14.23 -0.75
N GLU A 221 -8.26 -13.20 0.01
CA GLU A 221 -9.02 -12.07 -0.52
C GLU A 221 -8.09 -11.09 -1.26
N LEU A 222 -8.51 -10.53 -2.40
CA LEU A 222 -7.75 -9.54 -3.15
C LEU A 222 -8.30 -8.13 -2.90
N LEU A 223 -7.55 -7.31 -2.17
CA LEU A 223 -7.86 -5.89 -1.96
C LEU A 223 -7.06 -5.04 -2.96
N VAL A 224 -7.75 -4.51 -3.98
CA VAL A 224 -7.13 -3.66 -5.01
C VAL A 224 -7.14 -2.19 -4.61
N LEU A 225 -6.00 -1.53 -4.69
CA LEU A 225 -5.78 -0.12 -4.34
C LEU A 225 -5.08 0.62 -5.50
N HIS A 226 -5.89 1.13 -6.42
CA HIS A 226 -5.49 2.09 -7.46
C HIS A 226 -6.49 3.26 -7.41
N GLU A 227 -6.15 4.43 -7.94
CA GLU A 227 -7.12 5.53 -8.11
C GLU A 227 -7.88 5.40 -9.43
N PRO A 228 -9.18 5.03 -9.38
CA PRO A 228 -10.13 5.48 -10.39
C PRO A 228 -11.45 5.96 -9.79
N GLU A 229 -11.52 6.25 -8.48
CA GLU A 229 -12.54 7.14 -7.93
C GLU A 229 -12.00 8.58 -7.92
N PRO A 230 -12.10 9.34 -9.03
CA PRO A 230 -11.93 10.79 -8.95
C PRO A 230 -13.01 11.27 -7.98
N ARG A 231 -12.59 11.72 -6.78
CA ARG A 231 -13.44 11.97 -5.60
C ARG A 231 -14.77 12.58 -6.02
N HIS A 232 -15.78 11.73 -6.20
CA HIS A 232 -17.04 12.13 -6.82
C HIS A 232 -17.59 13.23 -5.94
N GLY A 233 -17.66 14.44 -6.51
CA GLY A 233 -17.52 15.65 -5.72
C GLY A 233 -18.40 15.57 -4.49
N ARG A 234 -17.86 15.89 -3.31
CA ARG A 234 -18.70 16.23 -2.15
C ARG A 234 -19.42 17.52 -2.48
N ASN A 235 -20.39 17.39 -3.39
CA ASN A 235 -21.54 18.23 -3.54
C ASN A 235 -22.09 18.31 -2.14
N LYS A 236 -21.77 19.42 -1.47
CA LYS A 236 -22.55 19.90 -0.35
C LYS A 236 -23.92 20.16 -0.96
N ALA A 237 -24.74 19.11 -1.00
CA ALA A 237 -26.13 19.22 -1.38
C ALA A 237 -26.68 20.39 -0.58
N GLY A 238 -27.25 21.36 -1.29
CA GLY A 238 -27.61 22.63 -0.67
C GLY A 238 -28.51 22.38 0.53
N ASP A 239 -28.47 23.31 1.49
CA ASP A 239 -29.52 23.44 2.49
C ASP A 239 -30.80 23.95 1.80
N GLU A 240 -31.33 23.13 0.87
CA GLU A 240 -32.54 23.40 0.11
C GLU A 240 -33.73 23.25 1.05
N SER A 241 -33.96 24.36 1.74
CA SER A 241 -35.02 24.60 2.70
C SER A 241 -36.37 24.07 2.22
N ARG A 242 -36.76 22.94 2.84
CA ARG A 242 -38.13 22.38 2.96
C ARG A 242 -39.23 23.15 2.21
N SER A 243 -39.50 22.77 0.97
CA SER A 243 -40.74 23.13 0.27
C SER A 243 -41.52 21.85 -0.08
N SER A 244 -42.43 21.45 0.80
CA SER A 244 -43.31 20.30 0.57
C SER A 244 -44.41 20.63 -0.44
N PRO A 245 -44.73 19.72 -1.37
CA PRO A 245 -46.10 19.49 -1.83
C PRO A 245 -46.73 18.28 -1.13
N ARG A 246 -48.06 18.22 -1.15
CA ARG A 246 -48.87 17.21 -0.45
C ARG A 246 -49.32 16.08 -1.39
N ASN A 247 -49.65 14.93 -0.79
CA ASN A 247 -50.69 13.97 -1.16
C ASN A 247 -50.91 13.65 -2.66
N GLY A 248 -50.63 12.39 -3.06
CA GLY A 248 -50.95 11.86 -4.38
C GLY A 248 -51.14 10.34 -4.39
N CYS A 249 -52.10 9.81 -3.62
CA CYS A 249 -52.38 8.37 -3.61
C CYS A 249 -53.18 7.93 -4.85
N HIS A 250 -52.63 7.03 -5.67
CA HIS A 250 -53.39 6.26 -6.65
C HIS A 250 -52.85 4.82 -6.78
N PRO A 251 -53.66 3.79 -6.51
CA PRO A 251 -53.33 2.41 -6.88
C PRO A 251 -53.74 2.15 -8.34
N GLY A 252 -52.81 1.64 -9.15
CA GLY A 252 -53.04 1.28 -10.55
C GLY A 252 -52.54 -0.13 -10.84
N ALA A 253 -53.41 -1.13 -10.68
CA ALA A 253 -53.10 -2.51 -11.09
C ALA A 253 -53.23 -2.64 -12.62
N GLY A 254 -52.24 -3.24 -13.28
CA GLY A 254 -52.23 -3.43 -14.73
C GLY A 254 -51.42 -4.67 -15.13
N HIS A 255 -52.05 -5.58 -15.87
CA HIS A 255 -51.45 -6.83 -16.32
C HIS A 255 -50.24 -6.63 -17.23
N GLN A 256 -49.29 -7.56 -17.16
CA GLN A 256 -48.61 -8.07 -18.35
C GLN A 256 -48.64 -9.60 -18.35
N ALA A 257 -48.62 -10.21 -19.53
CA ALA A 257 -48.81 -11.64 -19.74
C ALA A 257 -47.79 -12.20 -20.74
N THR A 258 -47.45 -13.47 -20.54
CA THR A 258 -47.12 -14.47 -21.58
C THR A 258 -46.37 -14.01 -22.85
N SER A 259 -45.09 -14.39 -22.99
CA SER A 259 -44.68 -15.55 -23.81
C SER A 259 -43.21 -15.51 -24.27
N PRO A 260 -42.60 -16.67 -24.60
CA PRO A 260 -41.18 -16.78 -24.96
C PRO A 260 -40.91 -16.61 -26.47
N ARG A 261 -39.63 -16.50 -26.83
CA ARG A 261 -39.11 -16.87 -28.16
C ARG A 261 -37.71 -17.47 -28.09
N ASP A 262 -37.49 -18.47 -28.93
CA ASP A 262 -36.22 -19.17 -29.15
C ASP A 262 -35.29 -18.43 -30.12
N ALA A 263 -33.98 -18.57 -29.90
CA ALA A 263 -32.94 -18.64 -30.94
C ALA A 263 -31.67 -19.22 -30.29
N SER A 264 -31.19 -20.45 -30.54
CA SER A 264 -30.94 -21.19 -31.78
C SER A 264 -29.69 -20.76 -32.58
N GLY A 265 -28.52 -20.93 -31.96
CA GLY A 265 -27.33 -21.48 -32.64
C GLY A 265 -26.45 -20.58 -33.52
N CYS A 266 -25.19 -20.44 -33.11
CA CYS A 266 -24.01 -20.44 -33.98
C CYS A 266 -22.90 -21.20 -33.22
N ARG A 267 -22.47 -22.38 -33.66
CA ARG A 267 -21.64 -22.72 -34.85
C ARG A 267 -20.15 -22.69 -34.49
N THR A 268 -19.57 -23.89 -34.45
CA THR A 268 -18.17 -24.19 -34.20
C THR A 268 -17.23 -23.50 -35.20
N GLN A 269 -16.06 -23.06 -34.71
CA GLN A 269 -14.81 -23.11 -35.47
C GLN A 269 -13.78 -23.85 -34.61
N ALA A 270 -12.83 -24.51 -35.26
CA ALA A 270 -11.74 -25.23 -34.61
C ALA A 270 -10.41 -24.63 -35.08
N GLU A 271 -9.50 -24.35 -34.15
CA GLU A 271 -8.16 -23.90 -34.48
C GLU A 271 -7.20 -25.09 -34.68
N PRO A 272 -6.19 -24.96 -35.55
CA PRO A 272 -5.24 -26.03 -35.86
C PRO A 272 -4.15 -26.18 -34.78
N ALA A 273 -3.53 -27.36 -34.73
CA ALA A 273 -2.43 -27.66 -33.83
C ALA A 273 -1.14 -26.86 -34.15
N PRO A 274 -0.29 -26.56 -33.13
CA PRO A 274 0.95 -25.81 -33.34
C PRO A 274 2.00 -26.61 -34.13
N SER A 275 2.70 -25.93 -35.02
CA SER A 275 3.88 -26.44 -35.73
C SER A 275 5.12 -26.45 -34.82
N ALA A 276 5.81 -27.58 -34.72
CA ALA A 276 7.05 -27.68 -33.95
C ALA A 276 8.26 -27.07 -34.68
N TRP A 277 9.04 -26.27 -33.96
CA TRP A 277 10.42 -25.88 -34.20
C TRP A 277 11.13 -25.78 -32.84
#